data_AF-A0A7K3PXP9-F1
#
_entry.id   AF-A0A7K3PXP9-F1
#
_cell.length_a   1.000
_cell.length_b   1.000
_cell.length_c   1.000
_cell.angle_alpha   90.00
_cell.angle_beta   90.00
_cell.angle_gamma   90.00
#
_symmetry.space_group_name_H-M   'P 1'
#
loop_
_entity.id
_entity.type
_entity.pdbx_description
1 polymer ?
#
loop_
_entity_poly.entity_id
_entity_poly.type
_entity_poly.pdbx_seq_one_letter_code
_entity_poly.pdbx_strand_id
1 'polypeptide(L)'
;CRLLLAHDREQATARAHELLRRLDDHLADAARSGAHPQQAATDPAPATPATGTARRQPSWARPGDGTEPADGFSGPFTVVVVDGDPGGADVREAVTRLALEGPRAGIHVVCLAETAPASPTSPVTRTYEAACAVAPVFRECGAVALLSGDVATTLRLLRVARTGTGTGTDTGTGTGQEAGAPSAPAGPVGHGTLGTLDAVSLPWAERFARALAPL
;
A
#
# COMPACT_ATOMS: atom_id res chain seq x y z
N CYS A 1 16.71 6.83 6.61
CA CYS A 1 15.26 7.08 6.51
C CYS A 1 14.97 8.50 6.97
N ARG A 2 14.19 9.29 6.24
CA ARG A 2 13.75 10.63 6.67
C ARG A 2 12.35 10.52 7.22
N LEU A 3 12.16 10.82 8.50
CA LEU A 3 10.83 10.87 9.11
C LEU A 3 10.18 12.22 8.76
N LEU A 4 8.97 12.18 8.21
CA LEU A 4 8.15 13.36 7.97
C LEU A 4 6.93 13.24 8.88
N LEU A 5 6.83 14.13 9.86
CA LEU A 5 5.66 14.25 10.72
C LEU A 5 4.72 15.32 10.17
N ALA A 6 3.43 15.13 10.40
CA ALA A 6 2.40 16.13 10.19
C ALA A 6 1.68 16.34 11.53
N HIS A 7 1.97 17.47 12.18
CA HIS A 7 1.44 17.78 13.52
C HIS A 7 0.07 18.45 13.47
N ASP A 8 -0.31 18.96 12.30
CA ASP A 8 -1.59 19.62 12.04
C ASP A 8 -2.10 19.26 10.64
N ARG A 9 -3.31 19.71 10.32
CA ARG A 9 -3.97 19.42 9.04
C ARG A 9 -3.27 20.07 7.86
N GLU A 10 -2.71 21.26 8.01
CA GLU A 10 -2.03 21.97 6.91
C GLU A 10 -0.75 21.23 6.52
N GLN A 11 0.00 20.78 7.53
CA GLN A 11 1.16 19.92 7.33
C GLN A 11 0.76 18.61 6.67
N ALA A 12 -0.32 17.97 7.11
CA ALA A 12 -0.80 16.73 6.49
C ALA A 12 -1.11 16.93 5.00
N THR A 13 -1.83 18.00 4.63
CA THR A 13 -2.11 18.36 3.24
C THR A 13 -0.82 18.61 2.45
N ALA A 14 0.09 19.43 2.97
CA ALA A 14 1.34 19.75 2.28
C ALA A 14 2.21 18.51 2.05
N ARG A 15 2.27 17.59 3.03
CA ARG A 15 3.00 16.32 2.90
C ARG A 15 2.33 15.39 1.89
N ALA A 16 1.01 15.28 1.92
CA ALA A 16 0.27 14.47 0.95
C ALA A 16 0.49 14.97 -0.49
N HIS A 17 0.45 16.28 -0.72
CA HIS A 17 0.71 16.88 -2.03
C HIS A 17 2.14 16.65 -2.53
N GLU A 18 3.15 16.76 -1.65
CA GLU A 18 4.53 16.44 -2.05
C GLU A 18 4.69 14.96 -2.43
N LEU A 19 3.98 14.05 -1.77
CA LEU A 19 4.00 12.63 -2.13
C LEU A 19 3.27 12.36 -3.45
N LEU A 20 2.14 13.02 -3.69
CA LEU A 20 1.45 12.94 -4.98
C LEU A 20 2.32 13.46 -6.12
N ARG A 21 3.02 14.58 -5.92
CA ARG A 21 3.95 15.12 -6.92
C ARG A 21 5.03 14.12 -7.28
N ARG A 22 5.60 13.41 -6.28
CA ARG A 22 6.59 12.34 -6.53
C ARG A 22 6.01 11.14 -7.27
N LEU A 23 4.78 10.77 -6.95
CA LEU A 23 4.06 9.73 -7.67
C LEU A 23 3.88 10.13 -9.15
N ASP A 24 3.43 11.35 -9.40
CA ASP A 24 3.23 11.89 -10.75
C ASP A 24 4.55 11.93 -11.54
N ASP A 25 5.63 12.44 -10.93
CA ASP A 25 6.96 12.45 -11.52
C ASP A 25 7.40 11.03 -11.93
N HIS A 26 7.22 10.05 -11.03
CA HIS A 26 7.60 8.66 -11.30
C HIS A 26 6.77 8.01 -12.40
N LEU A 27 5.45 8.23 -12.42
CA LEU A 27 4.56 7.71 -13.47
C LEU A 27 4.90 8.33 -14.83
N ALA A 28 5.26 9.62 -14.87
CA ALA A 28 5.72 10.28 -16.08
C ALA A 28 7.07 9.72 -16.58
N ASP A 29 8.02 9.46 -15.67
CA ASP A 29 9.30 8.82 -16.00
C ASP A 29 9.12 7.41 -16.55
N ALA A 30 8.25 6.61 -15.93
CA ALA A 30 7.92 5.27 -16.38
C ALA A 30 7.28 5.29 -17.78
N ALA A 31 6.33 6.20 -18.02
CA ALA A 31 5.69 6.36 -19.33
C ALA A 31 6.69 6.75 -20.43
N ARG A 32 7.64 7.67 -20.14
CA ARG A 32 8.71 8.06 -21.08
C ARG A 32 9.67 6.92 -21.40
N SER A 33 9.98 6.10 -20.40
CA SER A 33 10.87 4.95 -20.52
C SER A 33 10.22 3.82 -21.32
N GLY A 34 8.92 3.57 -21.14
CA GLY A 34 8.15 2.60 -21.91
C GLY A 34 7.83 3.03 -23.35
N ALA A 35 7.81 4.34 -23.63
CA ALA A 35 7.58 4.89 -24.97
C ALA A 35 8.82 4.91 -25.87
N HIS A 36 10.03 4.78 -25.30
CA HIS A 36 11.24 4.57 -26.10
C HIS A 36 11.31 3.09 -26.51
N PRO A 37 11.12 2.73 -27.79
CA PRO A 37 11.37 1.35 -28.21
C PRO A 37 12.81 1.01 -27.87
N GLN A 38 13.00 -0.08 -27.14
CA GLN A 38 14.31 -0.58 -26.76
C GLN A 38 15.11 -0.85 -28.02
N GLN A 39 15.91 0.14 -28.42
CA GLN A 39 16.75 0.06 -29.60
C GLN A 39 17.76 -1.04 -29.31
N ALA A 40 17.57 -2.20 -29.95
CA ALA A 40 18.43 -3.36 -29.80
C ALA A 40 19.86 -2.93 -30.18
N ALA A 41 20.67 -2.65 -29.16
CA ALA A 41 22.07 -2.32 -29.32
C ALA A 41 22.75 -3.58 -29.87
N THR A 42 22.96 -3.55 -31.19
CA THR A 42 23.74 -4.55 -31.90
C THR A 42 25.18 -4.09 -31.80
N ASP A 43 25.85 -4.37 -30.68
CA ASP A 43 27.31 -4.42 -30.60
C ASP A 43 27.78 -5.04 -29.26
N PRO A 44 28.67 -6.05 -29.27
CA PRO A 44 29.17 -6.67 -28.06
C PRO A 44 30.34 -5.85 -27.51
N ALA A 45 30.05 -4.77 -26.79
CA ALA A 45 31.05 -4.14 -25.92
C ALA A 45 31.22 -5.00 -24.65
N PRO A 46 32.44 -5.20 -24.13
CA PRO A 46 32.66 -5.96 -22.91
C PRO A 46 31.90 -5.30 -21.76
N ALA A 47 30.98 -6.05 -21.17
CA ALA A 47 30.12 -5.61 -20.09
C ALA A 47 30.98 -5.14 -18.90
N THR A 48 31.08 -3.83 -18.72
CA THR A 48 31.38 -3.25 -17.42
C THR A 48 30.26 -3.69 -16.49
N PRO A 49 30.54 -4.36 -15.35
CA PRO A 49 29.48 -4.71 -14.42
C PRO A 49 28.84 -3.39 -13.98
N ALA A 50 27.60 -3.15 -14.43
CA ALA A 50 26.78 -2.09 -13.88
C ALA A 50 26.78 -2.32 -12.38
N THR A 51 27.38 -1.40 -11.63
CA THR A 51 27.34 -1.37 -10.18
C THR A 51 25.90 -1.01 -9.80
N GLY A 52 24.98 -1.93 -10.06
CA GLY A 52 23.62 -1.87 -9.57
C GLY A 52 23.75 -1.67 -8.08
N THR A 53 23.21 -0.56 -7.59
CA THR A 53 23.09 -0.30 -6.17
C THR A 53 22.33 -1.46 -5.57
N ALA A 54 23.09 -2.44 -5.07
CA ALA A 54 22.57 -3.66 -4.50
C ALA A 54 21.51 -3.23 -3.49
N ARG A 55 20.29 -3.72 -3.69
CA ARG A 55 19.14 -3.48 -2.83
C ARG A 55 19.64 -3.57 -1.39
N ARG A 56 19.70 -2.45 -0.66
CA ARG A 56 19.84 -2.50 0.81
C ARG A 56 18.48 -2.92 1.37
N GLN A 57 18.00 -4.08 0.94
CA GLN A 57 16.87 -4.77 1.52
C GLN A 57 17.42 -5.64 2.64
N PRO A 58 16.84 -5.56 3.84
CA PRO A 58 17.17 -6.50 4.89
C PRO A 58 16.83 -7.92 4.41
N SER A 59 17.56 -8.92 4.90
CA SER A 59 17.52 -10.30 4.41
C SER A 59 16.12 -10.95 4.43
N TRP A 60 15.23 -10.50 5.32
CA TRP A 60 13.85 -10.95 5.43
C TRP A 60 12.90 -10.40 4.35
N ALA A 61 13.31 -9.35 3.62
CA ALA A 61 12.52 -8.69 2.59
C ALA A 61 12.89 -9.16 1.16
N ARG A 62 13.72 -10.20 1.03
CA ARG A 62 14.04 -10.78 -0.28
C ARG A 62 12.86 -11.62 -0.76
N PRO A 63 12.37 -11.43 -2.00
CA PRO A 63 11.45 -12.40 -2.58
C PRO A 63 12.15 -13.76 -2.63
N GLY A 64 11.46 -14.82 -2.20
CA GLY A 64 11.98 -16.18 -2.28
C GLY A 64 12.33 -16.55 -3.72
N ASP A 65 13.27 -17.49 -3.86
CA ASP A 65 13.84 -17.96 -5.13
C ASP A 65 12.76 -18.61 -6.03
N GLY A 66 11.92 -17.81 -6.68
CA GLY A 66 10.83 -18.35 -7.51
C GLY A 66 9.91 -17.36 -8.20
N THR A 67 9.97 -16.07 -7.86
CA THR A 67 9.24 -15.02 -8.59
C THR A 67 10.25 -14.00 -9.09
N GLU A 68 10.50 -14.00 -10.40
CA GLU A 68 11.22 -12.87 -11.02
C GLU A 68 10.47 -11.59 -10.66
N PRO A 69 11.11 -10.61 -9.99
CA PRO A 69 10.43 -9.40 -9.59
C PRO A 69 10.08 -8.64 -10.86
N ALA A 70 8.78 -8.58 -11.19
CA ALA A 70 8.25 -7.63 -12.15
C ALA A 70 8.84 -6.26 -11.84
N ASP A 71 9.57 -5.68 -12.81
CA ASP A 71 10.30 -4.40 -12.77
C ASP A 71 10.12 -3.62 -11.46
N GLY A 72 10.86 -4.04 -10.43
CA GLY A 72 10.66 -3.54 -9.09
C GLY A 72 11.09 -2.08 -8.98
N PHE A 73 10.30 -1.24 -8.33
CA PHE A 73 10.68 0.14 -8.00
C PHE A 73 12.06 0.15 -7.33
N SER A 74 13.01 0.88 -7.94
CA SER A 74 14.43 0.92 -7.54
C SER A 74 14.81 2.15 -6.72
N GLY A 75 13.86 3.07 -6.50
CA GLY A 75 14.06 4.31 -5.76
C GLY A 75 13.90 4.16 -4.23
N PRO A 76 13.92 5.29 -3.49
CA PRO A 76 13.70 5.28 -2.05
C PRO A 76 12.24 4.96 -1.70
N PHE A 77 12.05 3.98 -0.81
CA PHE A 77 10.72 3.63 -0.31
C PHE A 77 10.24 4.64 0.75
N THR A 78 8.95 4.97 0.69
CA THR A 78 8.26 5.80 1.67
C THR A 78 7.11 5.01 2.29
N VAL A 79 7.04 4.98 3.62
CA VAL A 79 5.87 4.45 4.33
C VAL A 79 5.09 5.63 4.90
N VAL A 80 3.80 5.70 4.57
CA VAL A 80 2.87 6.71 5.09
C VAL A 80 1.97 6.02 6.11
N VAL A 81 2.05 6.43 7.37
CA VAL A 81 1.16 5.94 8.43
C VAL A 81 0.01 6.92 8.58
N VAL A 82 -1.22 6.43 8.42
CA VAL A 82 -2.45 7.20 8.57
C VAL A 82 -3.22 6.61 9.73
N ASP A 83 -3.31 7.36 10.83
CA ASP A 83 -4.01 6.95 12.03
C ASP A 83 -5.43 7.52 12.02
N GLY A 84 -6.43 6.68 11.68
CA GLY A 84 -7.83 7.08 11.56
C GLY A 84 -8.16 7.90 10.30
N ASP A 85 -9.16 8.79 10.41
CA ASP A 85 -9.54 9.73 9.35
C ASP A 85 -8.57 10.92 9.32
N PRO A 86 -7.81 11.14 8.22
CA PRO A 86 -6.91 12.27 8.10
C PRO A 86 -7.64 13.63 7.98
N GLY A 87 -8.97 13.65 7.88
CA GLY A 87 -9.78 14.86 7.92
C GLY A 87 -10.09 15.40 6.52
N GLY A 88 -9.54 16.55 6.13
CA GLY A 88 -9.96 17.28 4.92
C GLY A 88 -10.15 16.41 3.67
N ALA A 89 -11.18 16.72 2.87
CA ALA A 89 -11.54 15.92 1.68
C ALA A 89 -10.34 15.73 0.73
N ASP A 90 -9.57 16.79 0.50
CA ASP A 90 -8.36 16.77 -0.31
C ASP A 90 -7.30 15.79 0.22
N VAL A 91 -7.11 15.73 1.55
CA VAL A 91 -6.15 14.81 2.17
C VAL A 91 -6.65 13.37 2.05
N ARG A 92 -7.95 13.12 2.25
CA ARG A 92 -8.54 11.78 2.04
C ARG A 92 -8.40 11.31 0.60
N GLU A 93 -8.65 12.18 -0.37
CA GLU A 93 -8.48 11.88 -1.79
C GLU A 93 -7.01 11.59 -2.12
N ALA A 94 -6.09 12.42 -1.61
CA ALA A 94 -4.67 12.21 -1.79
C ALA A 94 -4.19 10.85 -1.22
N VAL A 95 -4.60 10.52 0.01
CA VAL A 95 -4.27 9.24 0.65
C VAL A 95 -4.87 8.06 -0.11
N THR A 96 -6.10 8.18 -0.61
CA THR A 96 -6.76 7.18 -1.46
C THR A 96 -5.94 6.90 -2.72
N ARG A 97 -5.54 7.96 -3.43
CA ARG A 97 -4.72 7.84 -4.62
C ARG A 97 -3.34 7.22 -4.31
N LEU A 98 -2.70 7.65 -3.22
CA LEU A 98 -1.43 7.06 -2.76
C LEU A 98 -1.57 5.57 -2.40
N ALA A 99 -2.69 5.14 -1.80
CA ALA A 99 -2.92 3.73 -1.49
C ALA A 99 -3.02 2.87 -2.76
N LEU A 100 -3.67 3.40 -3.80
CA LEU A 100 -3.88 2.70 -5.08
C LEU A 100 -2.66 2.68 -5.98
N GLU A 101 -2.01 3.83 -6.16
CA GLU A 101 -0.98 4.05 -7.17
C GLU A 101 0.42 4.14 -6.58
N GLY A 102 0.53 4.55 -5.31
CA GLY A 102 1.79 4.74 -4.59
C GLY A 102 2.76 3.55 -4.65
N PRO A 103 2.31 2.27 -4.57
CA PRO A 103 3.23 1.13 -4.62
C PRO A 103 4.09 1.09 -5.89
N ARG A 104 3.62 1.66 -7.01
CA ARG A 104 4.40 1.78 -8.25
C ARG A 104 5.61 2.72 -8.09
N ALA A 105 5.45 3.76 -7.27
CA ALA A 105 6.48 4.74 -6.94
C ALA A 105 7.15 4.49 -5.57
N GLY A 106 7.03 3.28 -5.02
CA GLY A 106 7.61 2.90 -3.72
C GLY A 106 6.97 3.60 -2.52
N ILE A 107 5.77 4.17 -2.66
CA ILE A 107 5.01 4.79 -1.57
C ILE A 107 3.97 3.78 -1.08
N HIS A 108 4.06 3.38 0.18
CA HIS A 108 3.18 2.39 0.78
C HIS A 108 2.41 3.01 1.95
N VAL A 109 1.08 2.97 1.86
CA VAL A 109 0.20 3.50 2.91
C VAL A 109 -0.15 2.37 3.90
N VAL A 110 -0.03 2.67 5.20
CA VAL A 110 -0.50 1.84 6.31
C VAL A 110 -1.56 2.65 7.05
N CYS A 111 -2.81 2.22 6.93
CA CYS A 111 -3.95 2.87 7.59
C CYS A 111 -4.34 2.09 8.84
N LEU A 112 -4.61 2.81 9.92
CA LEU A 112 -5.09 2.28 11.18
C LEU A 112 -6.53 2.72 11.39
N ALA A 113 -7.38 1.80 11.83
CA ALA A 113 -8.74 2.09 12.23
C ALA A 113 -9.01 1.33 13.52
N GLU A 114 -9.37 2.07 14.56
CA GLU A 114 -9.84 1.46 15.79
C GLU A 114 -11.28 0.99 15.59
N THR A 115 -11.54 -0.27 15.95
CA THR A 115 -12.87 -0.87 15.92
C THR A 115 -13.18 -1.47 17.27
N ALA A 116 -14.46 -1.66 17.57
CA ALA A 116 -14.85 -2.32 18.81
C ALA A 116 -14.15 -3.70 18.92
N PRO A 117 -13.62 -4.07 20.09
CA PRO A 117 -13.00 -5.37 20.28
C PRO A 117 -13.90 -6.51 19.80
N ALA A 118 -13.33 -7.36 18.96
CA ALA A 118 -14.02 -8.47 18.33
C ALA A 118 -13.45 -9.79 18.86
N SER A 119 -14.30 -10.77 19.15
CA SER A 119 -13.82 -12.12 19.47
C SER A 119 -13.08 -12.72 18.25
N PRO A 120 -12.20 -13.72 18.43
CA PRO A 120 -11.56 -14.43 17.30
C PRO A 120 -12.55 -15.10 16.34
N THR A 121 -13.78 -15.36 16.81
CA THR A 121 -14.89 -15.92 16.04
C THR A 121 -15.77 -14.86 15.38
N SER A 122 -15.56 -13.57 15.68
CA SER A 122 -16.34 -12.47 15.13
C SER A 122 -16.19 -12.44 13.60
N PRO A 123 -17.28 -12.18 12.85
CA PRO A 123 -17.21 -12.09 11.40
C PRO A 123 -16.24 -10.98 10.96
N VAL A 124 -15.14 -11.36 10.31
CA VAL A 124 -14.10 -10.44 9.80
C VAL A 124 -14.71 -9.34 8.92
N THR A 125 -15.70 -9.69 8.09
CA THR A 125 -16.39 -8.75 7.21
C THR A 125 -17.05 -7.61 8.00
N ARG A 126 -17.65 -7.90 9.16
CA ARG A 126 -18.30 -6.89 10.01
C ARG A 126 -17.27 -5.93 10.60
N THR A 127 -16.14 -6.45 11.08
CA THR A 127 -15.05 -5.62 11.61
C THR A 127 -14.42 -4.78 10.50
N TYR A 128 -14.26 -5.35 9.30
CA TYR A 128 -13.77 -4.62 8.14
C TYR A 128 -14.71 -3.47 7.72
N GLU A 129 -16.02 -3.70 7.69
CA GLU A 129 -17.01 -2.66 7.41
C GLU A 129 -16.99 -1.55 8.45
N ALA A 130 -16.86 -1.89 9.75
CA ALA A 130 -16.71 -0.92 10.82
C ALA A 130 -15.42 -0.10 10.66
N ALA A 131 -14.30 -0.73 10.29
CA ALA A 131 -13.05 -0.04 10.00
C ALA A 131 -13.19 0.91 8.79
N CYS A 132 -13.88 0.49 7.72
CA CYS A 132 -14.14 1.35 6.56
C CYS A 132 -15.01 2.57 6.89
N ALA A 133 -15.90 2.46 7.90
CA ALA A 133 -16.70 3.60 8.36
C ALA A 133 -15.84 4.64 9.09
N VAL A 134 -14.78 4.22 9.79
CA VAL A 134 -13.83 5.10 10.49
C VAL A 134 -12.78 5.67 9.53
N ALA A 135 -12.26 4.83 8.64
CA ALA A 135 -11.20 5.19 7.69
C ALA A 135 -11.56 4.68 6.28
N PRO A 136 -12.23 5.50 5.44
CA PRO A 136 -12.72 5.08 4.12
C PRO A 136 -11.64 4.53 3.18
N VAL A 137 -10.39 4.97 3.34
CA VAL A 137 -9.21 4.49 2.58
C VAL A 137 -9.01 2.96 2.68
N PHE A 138 -9.51 2.30 3.73
CA PHE A 138 -9.43 0.83 3.86
C PHE A 138 -10.04 0.06 2.68
N ARG A 139 -10.96 0.68 1.92
CA ARG A 139 -11.56 0.10 0.72
C ARG A 139 -10.59 0.02 -0.46
N GLU A 140 -9.58 0.89 -0.45
CA GLU A 140 -8.58 1.00 -1.51
C GLU A 140 -7.31 0.19 -1.21
N CYS A 141 -7.14 -0.22 0.05
CA CYS A 141 -6.05 -1.09 0.48
C CYS A 141 -6.20 -2.49 -0.14
N GLY A 142 -5.12 -3.02 -0.74
CA GLY A 142 -5.11 -4.37 -1.31
C GLY A 142 -5.03 -5.51 -0.28
N ALA A 143 -4.82 -5.18 0.99
CA ALA A 143 -4.79 -6.12 2.10
C ALA A 143 -5.22 -5.43 3.40
N VAL A 144 -5.75 -6.21 4.34
CA VAL A 144 -6.11 -5.75 5.69
C VAL A 144 -5.61 -6.76 6.73
N ALA A 145 -5.10 -6.26 7.85
CA ALA A 145 -4.72 -7.08 8.98
C ALA A 145 -5.68 -6.81 10.15
N LEU A 146 -6.28 -7.88 10.68
CA LEU A 146 -7.02 -7.82 11.93
C LEU A 146 -6.08 -8.16 13.07
N LEU A 147 -5.97 -7.24 14.04
CA LEU A 147 -5.20 -7.44 15.27
C LEU A 147 -6.12 -8.01 16.35
N SER A 148 -5.63 -8.96 17.15
CA SER A 148 -6.43 -9.60 18.20
C SER A 148 -5.61 -9.90 19.45
N GLY A 149 -6.31 -9.91 20.58
CA GLY A 149 -5.74 -10.00 21.94
C GLY A 149 -5.50 -8.63 22.56
N ASP A 150 -5.42 -8.58 23.89
CA ASP A 150 -5.32 -7.32 24.67
C ASP A 150 -4.11 -6.45 24.30
N VAL A 151 -3.04 -7.10 23.82
CA VAL A 151 -1.78 -6.47 23.41
C VAL A 151 -1.50 -6.71 21.92
N ALA A 152 -2.53 -7.08 21.14
CA ALA A 152 -2.42 -7.37 19.70
C ALA A 152 -1.34 -8.41 19.34
N THR A 153 -1.20 -9.49 20.12
CA THR A 153 -0.15 -10.52 19.93
C THR A 153 -0.38 -11.39 18.70
N THR A 154 -1.58 -11.33 18.12
CA THR A 154 -1.95 -12.10 16.92
C THR A 154 -2.42 -11.18 15.82
N LEU A 155 -2.08 -11.53 14.58
CA LEU A 155 -2.62 -10.90 13.38
C LEU A 155 -3.28 -11.94 12.46
N ARG A 156 -4.32 -11.51 11.75
CA ARG A 156 -4.89 -12.22 10.61
C ARG A 156 -4.84 -11.31 9.39
N LEU A 157 -3.98 -11.63 8.43
CA LEU A 157 -3.82 -10.88 7.18
C LEU A 157 -4.74 -11.43 6.09
N LEU A 158 -5.57 -10.59 5.50
CA LEU A 158 -6.46 -10.95 4.40
C LEU A 158 -6.15 -10.09 3.17
N ARG A 159 -6.30 -10.67 1.98
CA ARG A 159 -6.32 -9.90 0.74
C ARG A 159 -7.69 -9.27 0.57
N VAL A 160 -7.75 -8.06 0.05
CA VAL A 160 -9.01 -7.39 -0.27
C VAL A 160 -9.23 -7.52 -1.78
N ALA A 161 -10.34 -8.16 -2.16
CA ALA A 161 -10.75 -8.16 -3.56
C ALA A 161 -11.31 -6.78 -3.88
N ARG A 162 -10.78 -6.16 -4.93
CA ARG A 162 -11.36 -4.94 -5.48
C ARG A 162 -12.52 -5.34 -6.38
N THR A 163 -13.62 -4.60 -6.28
CA THR A 163 -14.61 -4.55 -7.35
C THR A 163 -13.90 -3.94 -8.54
N GLY A 164 -13.52 -4.77 -9.52
CA GLY A 164 -13.09 -4.24 -10.80
C GLY A 164 -14.22 -3.38 -11.33
N THR A 165 -13.96 -2.10 -11.55
CA THR A 165 -14.70 -1.36 -12.57
C THR A 165 -14.34 -2.07 -13.86
N GLY A 166 -15.19 -3.03 -14.27
CA GLY A 166 -15.06 -3.63 -15.58
C GLY A 166 -15.12 -2.47 -16.57
N THR A 167 -13.96 -2.12 -17.15
CA THR A 167 -13.92 -1.38 -18.39
C THR A 167 -14.55 -2.31 -19.41
N GLY A 168 -15.87 -2.23 -19.52
CA GLY A 168 -16.60 -2.75 -20.65
C GLY A 168 -15.99 -2.10 -21.87
N THR A 169 -15.09 -2.81 -22.53
CA THR A 169 -14.78 -2.57 -23.93
C THR A 169 -16.02 -3.00 -24.67
N ASP A 170 -16.96 -2.05 -24.76
CA ASP A 170 -18.19 -2.18 -25.51
C ASP A 170 -17.81 -2.19 -27.00
N THR A 171 -17.28 -3.33 -27.46
CA THR A 171 -17.31 -3.69 -28.88
C THR A 171 -18.70 -4.22 -29.13
N GLY A 172 -19.63 -3.27 -29.28
CA GLY A 172 -21.03 -3.53 -29.48
C GLY A 172 -21.26 -4.30 -30.77
N THR A 173 -21.65 -5.56 -30.65
CA THR A 173 -22.64 -6.20 -31.53
C THR A 173 -23.39 -7.28 -30.76
N GLY A 174 -24.68 -7.02 -30.50
CA GLY A 174 -25.71 -8.04 -30.60
C GLY A 174 -26.22 -8.71 -29.31
N THR A 175 -27.35 -8.19 -28.85
CA THR A 175 -28.51 -8.93 -28.31
C THR A 175 -28.36 -9.73 -27.02
N GLY A 176 -28.82 -9.10 -25.93
CA GLY A 176 -29.72 -9.69 -24.93
C GLY A 176 -29.08 -10.56 -23.86
N GLN A 177 -28.48 -9.97 -22.82
CA GLN A 177 -28.03 -10.72 -21.64
C GLN A 177 -28.44 -10.01 -20.35
N GLU A 178 -28.78 -10.86 -19.38
CA GLU A 178 -29.52 -10.65 -18.14
C GLU A 178 -28.99 -9.53 -17.25
N ALA A 179 -29.89 -8.92 -16.47
CA ALA A 179 -29.57 -7.94 -15.44
C ALA A 179 -28.46 -8.49 -14.53
N GLY A 180 -27.25 -7.95 -14.70
CA GLY A 180 -26.07 -8.39 -13.97
C GLY A 180 -26.34 -8.37 -12.47
N ALA A 181 -26.04 -9.50 -11.81
CA ALA A 181 -26.07 -9.61 -10.37
C ALA A 181 -25.29 -8.43 -9.76
N PRO A 182 -25.76 -7.84 -8.64
CA PRO A 182 -25.06 -6.72 -8.02
C PRO A 182 -23.61 -7.14 -7.74
N SER A 183 -22.66 -6.42 -8.32
CA SER A 183 -21.23 -6.63 -8.11
C SER A 183 -20.98 -6.71 -6.60
N ALA A 184 -20.50 -7.87 -6.12
CA ALA A 184 -20.26 -8.08 -4.70
C ALA A 184 -19.32 -6.96 -4.21
N PRO A 185 -19.63 -6.31 -3.07
CA PRO A 185 -18.83 -5.19 -2.59
C PRO A 185 -17.39 -5.64 -2.35
N ALA A 186 -16.43 -4.74 -2.63
CA ALA A 186 -15.02 -4.98 -2.34
C ALA A 186 -14.86 -5.35 -0.86
N GLY A 187 -14.10 -6.40 -0.58
CA GLY A 187 -13.98 -6.93 0.77
C GLY A 187 -12.90 -7.98 0.94
N PRO A 188 -12.60 -8.35 2.20
CA PRO A 188 -11.60 -9.37 2.52
C PRO A 188 -12.02 -10.72 1.93
N VAL A 189 -11.08 -11.40 1.27
CA VAL A 189 -11.31 -12.72 0.66
C VAL A 189 -10.46 -13.81 1.28
N GLY A 190 -11.03 -15.01 1.33
CA GLY A 190 -10.39 -16.21 1.86
C GLY A 190 -10.27 -16.24 3.39
N HIS A 191 -9.58 -17.24 3.90
CA HIS A 191 -9.37 -17.41 5.34
C HIS A 191 -8.26 -16.51 5.91
N GLY A 192 -7.44 -15.89 5.06
CA GLY A 192 -6.29 -15.10 5.49
C GLY A 192 -5.16 -15.93 6.10
N THR A 193 -4.04 -15.27 6.35
CA THR A 193 -2.84 -15.85 6.96
C THR A 193 -2.75 -15.41 8.41
N LEU A 194 -2.59 -16.35 9.34
CA LEU A 194 -2.35 -16.06 10.75
C LEU A 194 -0.86 -15.83 11.01
N GLY A 195 -0.56 -14.87 11.88
CA GLY A 195 0.80 -14.61 12.35
C GLY A 195 0.81 -14.06 13.77
N THR A 196 2.01 -13.95 14.33
CA THR A 196 2.25 -13.35 15.64
C THR A 196 2.89 -11.98 15.49
N LEU A 197 2.63 -11.09 16.44
CA LEU A 197 3.21 -9.75 16.51
C LEU A 197 3.84 -9.52 17.87
N ASP A 198 4.94 -8.77 17.87
CA ASP A 198 5.57 -8.25 19.06
C ASP A 198 5.16 -6.78 19.24
N ALA A 199 4.31 -6.53 20.23
CA ALA A 199 3.99 -5.18 20.64
C ALA A 199 5.10 -4.61 21.50
N VAL A 200 5.35 -3.32 21.34
CA VAL A 200 6.31 -2.57 22.16
C VAL A 200 5.59 -1.43 22.86
N SER A 201 6.01 -1.13 24.09
CA SER A 201 5.45 -0.01 24.84
C SER A 201 5.93 1.32 24.29
N LEU A 202 5.15 2.38 24.54
CA LEU A 202 5.55 3.75 24.17
C LEU A 202 6.92 4.14 24.74
N PRO A 203 7.25 3.90 26.03
CA PRO A 203 8.57 4.22 26.55
C PRO A 203 9.72 3.46 25.85
N TRP A 204 9.48 2.19 25.46
CA TRP A 204 10.46 1.44 24.68
C TRP A 204 10.68 2.07 23.31
N ALA A 205 9.60 2.44 22.61
CA ALA A 205 9.64 3.03 21.28
C ALA A 205 10.35 4.39 21.29
N GLU A 206 10.08 5.24 22.29
CA GLU A 206 10.80 6.51 22.45
C GLU A 206 12.30 6.31 22.72
N ARG A 207 12.66 5.34 23.57
CA ARG A 207 14.07 5.04 23.84
C ARG A 207 14.77 4.55 22.57
N PHE A 208 14.10 3.70 21.80
CA PHE A 208 14.60 3.22 20.52
C PHE A 208 14.77 4.35 19.51
N ALA A 209 13.79 5.24 19.37
CA ALA A 209 13.86 6.41 18.50
C ALA A 209 15.02 7.34 18.89
N ARG A 210 15.20 7.62 20.19
CA ARG A 210 16.34 8.40 20.71
C ARG A 210 17.69 7.73 20.39
N ALA A 211 17.77 6.41 20.46
CA ALA A 211 18.99 5.67 20.13
C ALA A 211 19.33 5.66 18.62
N LEU A 212 18.32 5.82 17.75
CA LEU A 212 18.49 5.90 16.29
C LEU A 212 18.69 7.32 15.77
N ALA A 213 18.39 8.34 16.58
CA ALA A 213 18.60 9.72 16.19
C ALA A 213 20.09 9.92 15.87
N PRO A 214 20.44 10.52 14.71
CA PRO A 214 21.82 10.85 14.42
C PRO A 214 22.37 11.73 15.53
N LEU A 215 23.50 11.34 16.12
CA LEU A 215 24.31 12.21 16.98
C LEU A 215 24.91 13.35 16.16
#